data_AF-A0AAD9SHT8-F1
#
_entry.id   AF-A0AAD9SHT8-F1
#
_cell.length_a   1.000
_cell.length_b   1.000
_cell.length_c   1.000
_cell.angle_alpha   90.00
_cell.angle_beta   90.00
_cell.angle_gamma   90.00
#
_symmetry.space_group_name_H-M   'P 1'
#
loop_
_entity.id
_entity.type
_entity.pdbx_description
1 polymer ?
#
loop_
_entity_poly.entity_id
_entity_poly.type
_entity_poly.pdbx_seq_one_letter_code
_entity_poly.pdbx_strand_id
1 'polypeptide(L)'
;MAGELWLLLIQVFGKVKRAKEFISEDLGSRTIKVEDMDTVGDFVESGKRVIKRLKRLLRKCEEPMLQECDQKTGRLGKASGKAFVKALFGREQELRNTEAFMQGMRLWNLRWDVNVEHILKSSHQSQDNSVLDN
;
A
#
# COMPACT_ATOMS: atom_id res chain seq x y z
N MET A 1 0.93 15.52 -7.72
CA MET A 1 1.22 14.89 -6.41
C MET A 1 0.05 14.12 -5.84
N ALA A 2 -1.10 14.75 -5.50
CA ALA A 2 -2.21 14.01 -4.86
C ALA A 2 -2.73 12.82 -5.68
N GLY A 3 -2.94 13.00 -6.99
CA GLY A 3 -3.34 11.90 -7.88
C GLY A 3 -2.30 10.78 -7.97
N GLU A 4 -1.01 11.11 -8.03
CA GLU A 4 0.07 10.12 -8.04
C GLU A 4 0.14 9.37 -6.69
N LEU A 5 0.02 10.07 -5.56
CA LEU A 5 -0.04 9.45 -4.24
C LEU A 5 -1.19 8.43 -4.17
N TRP A 6 -2.37 8.81 -4.69
CA TRP A 6 -3.53 7.93 -4.76
C TRP A 6 -3.28 6.67 -5.60
N LEU A 7 -2.69 6.82 -6.80
CA LEU A 7 -2.34 5.69 -7.64
C LEU A 7 -1.33 4.74 -6.98
N LEU A 8 -0.30 5.30 -6.32
CA LEU A 8 0.68 4.50 -5.59
C LEU A 8 0.03 3.70 -4.45
N LEU A 9 -0.94 4.29 -3.74
CA LEU A 9 -1.69 3.57 -2.71
C LEU A 9 -2.50 2.42 -3.31
N ILE A 10 -3.27 2.67 -4.37
CA ILE A 10 -4.03 1.60 -5.06
C ILE A 10 -3.12 0.45 -5.44
N GLN A 11 -1.95 0.74 -6.03
CA GLN A 11 -0.99 -0.28 -6.45
C GLN A 11 -0.49 -1.12 -5.26
N VAL A 12 -0.05 -0.47 -4.17
CA VAL A 12 0.45 -1.18 -2.98
C VAL A 12 -0.64 -2.06 -2.38
N PHE A 13 -1.85 -1.52 -2.18
CA PHE A 13 -2.95 -2.25 -1.57
C PHE A 13 -3.42 -3.41 -2.46
N GLY A 14 -3.51 -3.21 -3.77
CA GLY A 14 -3.87 -4.26 -4.72
C GLY A 14 -2.85 -5.40 -4.75
N LYS A 15 -1.56 -5.06 -4.79
CA LYS A 15 -0.45 -6.03 -4.74
C LYS A 15 -0.48 -6.85 -3.45
N VAL A 16 -0.54 -6.19 -2.29
CA VAL A 16 -0.60 -6.87 -0.98
C VAL A 16 -1.83 -7.77 -0.84
N LYS A 17 -2.99 -7.33 -1.36
CA LYS A 17 -4.20 -8.17 -1.35
C LYS A 17 -3.98 -9.45 -2.18
N ARG A 18 -3.51 -9.30 -3.42
CA ARG A 18 -3.26 -10.43 -4.33
C ARG A 18 -2.29 -11.45 -3.75
N ALA A 19 -1.20 -11.01 -3.12
CA ALA A 19 -0.26 -11.94 -2.48
C ALA A 19 -0.86 -12.68 -1.28
N LYS A 20 -1.74 -12.05 -0.51
CA LYS A 20 -2.41 -12.75 0.61
C LYS A 20 -3.35 -13.83 0.11
N GLU A 21 -4.11 -13.54 -0.95
CA GLU A 21 -5.00 -14.50 -1.61
C GLU A 21 -4.19 -15.68 -2.14
N PHE A 22 -3.10 -15.40 -2.86
CA PHE A 22 -2.16 -16.42 -3.33
C PHE A 22 -1.58 -17.29 -2.22
N ILE A 23 -1.10 -16.70 -1.11
CA ILE A 23 -0.56 -17.48 0.02
C ILE A 23 -1.64 -18.39 0.61
N SER A 24 -2.89 -17.89 0.72
CA SER A 24 -3.99 -18.70 1.25
C SER A 24 -4.39 -19.85 0.33
N GLU A 25 -4.29 -19.67 -0.99
CA GLU A 25 -4.59 -20.69 -1.99
C GLU A 25 -3.51 -21.79 -2.02
N ASP A 26 -2.22 -21.43 -2.06
CA ASP A 26 -1.13 -22.42 -2.06
C ASP A 26 -1.06 -23.23 -0.76
N LEU A 27 -1.44 -22.65 0.39
CA LEU A 27 -1.51 -23.39 1.65
C LEU A 27 -2.37 -24.68 1.55
N GLY A 28 -3.35 -24.68 0.64
CA GLY A 28 -4.22 -25.83 0.35
C GLY A 28 -3.66 -26.83 -0.67
N SER A 29 -2.68 -26.45 -1.50
CA SER A 29 -2.18 -27.26 -2.64
C SER A 29 -0.69 -27.61 -2.56
N ARG A 30 0.13 -26.85 -1.83
CA ARG A 30 1.59 -27.00 -1.63
C ARG A 30 2.39 -27.22 -2.92
N THR A 31 2.05 -26.49 -3.97
CA THR A 31 2.68 -26.67 -5.29
C THR A 31 3.89 -25.75 -5.47
N ILE A 32 4.01 -24.72 -4.64
CA ILE A 32 5.01 -23.66 -4.79
C ILE A 32 6.20 -23.87 -3.84
N LYS A 33 7.39 -23.43 -4.28
CA LYS A 33 8.62 -23.52 -3.49
C LYS A 33 8.51 -22.65 -2.24
N VAL A 34 9.06 -23.15 -1.14
CA VAL A 34 9.09 -22.44 0.14
C VAL A 34 9.79 -21.07 0.02
N GLU A 35 10.88 -20.99 -0.74
CA GLU A 35 11.61 -19.73 -0.97
C GLU A 35 10.77 -18.64 -1.67
N ASP A 36 9.93 -19.06 -2.62
CA ASP A 36 9.01 -18.15 -3.32
C ASP A 36 7.91 -17.66 -2.37
N MET A 37 7.39 -18.55 -1.53
CA MET A 37 6.38 -18.22 -0.51
C MET A 37 6.94 -17.28 0.57
N ASP A 38 8.18 -17.51 1.02
CA ASP A 38 8.88 -16.62 1.94
C ASP A 38 9.08 -15.23 1.33
N THR A 39 9.50 -15.18 0.05
CA THR A 39 9.65 -13.92 -0.69
C THR A 39 8.32 -13.15 -0.76
N VAL A 40 7.23 -13.82 -1.15
CA VAL A 40 5.89 -13.22 -1.21
C VAL A 40 5.45 -12.72 0.17
N GLY A 41 5.67 -13.54 1.22
CA GLY A 41 5.37 -13.21 2.61
C GLY A 41 6.10 -11.97 3.11
N ASP A 42 7.40 -11.86 2.85
CA ASP A 42 8.22 -10.70 3.19
C ASP A 42 7.72 -9.42 2.53
N PHE A 43 7.26 -9.51 1.28
CA PHE A 43 6.66 -8.37 0.59
C PHE A 43 5.30 -7.99 1.18
N VAL A 44 4.46 -8.93 1.61
CA VAL A 44 3.22 -8.65 2.34
C VAL A 44 3.51 -7.89 3.65
N GLU A 45 4.49 -8.34 4.43
CA GLU A 45 4.90 -7.66 5.66
C GLU A 45 5.49 -6.27 5.38
N SER A 46 6.28 -6.13 4.33
CA SER A 46 6.80 -4.82 3.92
C SER A 46 5.69 -3.86 3.48
N GLY A 47 4.63 -4.36 2.81
CA GLY A 47 3.43 -3.60 2.48
C GLY A 47 2.68 -3.10 3.73
N LYS A 48 2.57 -3.93 4.78
CA LYS A 48 2.05 -3.50 6.09
C LYS A 48 2.90 -2.37 6.69
N ARG A 49 4.23 -2.40 6.52
CA ARG A 49 5.12 -1.30 6.95
C ARG A 49 4.87 0.00 6.15
N VAL A 50 4.53 -0.08 4.86
CA VAL A 50 4.11 1.10 4.07
C VAL A 50 2.83 1.71 4.66
N ILE A 51 1.83 0.90 4.99
CA ILE A 51 0.59 1.36 5.64
C ILE A 51 0.88 2.03 6.99
N LYS A 52 1.79 1.46 7.79
CA LYS A 52 2.22 2.08 9.06
C LYS A 52 2.89 3.44 8.84
N ARG A 53 3.67 3.60 7.77
CA ARG A 53 4.27 4.90 7.38
C ARG A 53 3.20 5.90 6.97
N LEU A 54 2.22 5.49 6.18
CA LEU A 54 1.07 6.34 5.82
C LEU A 54 0.34 6.84 7.06
N LYS A 55 -0.02 5.95 7.99
CA LYS A 55 -0.70 6.34 9.24
C LYS A 55 0.09 7.38 10.05
N ARG A 56 1.42 7.23 10.11
CA ARG A 56 2.29 8.23 10.79
C ARG A 56 2.28 9.58 10.08
N LEU A 57 2.28 9.60 8.76
CA LEU A 57 2.20 10.84 7.97
C LEU A 57 0.85 11.53 8.18
N LEU A 58 -0.25 10.78 8.10
CA LEU A 58 -1.60 11.30 8.32
C LEU A 58 -1.75 11.88 9.72
N ARG A 59 -1.19 11.22 10.75
CA ARG A 59 -1.25 11.69 12.13
C ARG A 59 -0.64 13.07 12.32
N LYS A 60 0.45 13.38 11.61
CA LYS A 60 1.07 14.71 11.66
C LYS A 60 0.21 15.78 10.98
N CYS A 61 -0.68 15.39 10.09
CA CYS A 61 -1.63 16.29 9.45
C CYS A 61 -2.90 16.51 10.31
N GLU A 62 -3.10 15.76 11.40
CA GLU A 62 -4.28 15.86 12.25
C GLU A 62 -4.30 17.14 13.08
N GLU A 63 -3.16 17.58 13.60
CA GLU A 63 -3.06 18.79 14.45
C GLU A 63 -3.63 20.05 13.76
N PRO A 64 -3.18 20.45 12.55
CA PRO A 64 -3.76 21.60 11.86
C PRO A 64 -5.22 21.39 11.45
N MET A 65 -5.65 20.14 11.25
CA MET A 65 -7.05 19.82 10.95
C MET A 65 -7.95 20.02 12.19
N LEU A 66 -7.46 19.64 13.37
CA LEU A 66 -8.17 19.77 14.64
C LEU A 66 -8.23 21.22 15.12
N GLN A 67 -7.23 22.05 14.81
CA GLN A 67 -7.28 23.50 15.08
C GLN A 67 -8.40 24.20 14.32
N GLU A 68 -8.76 23.66 13.16
CA GLU A 68 -9.80 24.18 12.27
C GLU A 68 -11.13 23.42 12.42
N CYS A 69 -11.32 22.65 13.49
CA CYS A 69 -12.60 22.01 13.80
C CYS A 69 -13.57 23.02 14.42
N ASP A 70 -14.87 22.76 14.27
CA ASP A 70 -15.86 23.54 15.01
C ASP A 70 -15.71 23.24 16.50
N GLN A 71 -15.19 24.21 17.27
CA GLN A 71 -14.92 24.05 18.69
C GLN A 71 -16.18 23.79 19.53
N LYS A 72 -17.37 24.17 19.03
CA LYS A 72 -18.64 23.95 19.75
C LYS A 72 -19.20 22.55 19.52
N THR A 73 -19.01 21.99 18.32
CA THR A 73 -19.60 20.70 17.95
C THR A 73 -18.58 19.57 17.80
N GLY A 74 -17.28 19.90 17.82
CA GLY A 74 -16.17 18.98 17.52
C GLY A 74 -16.17 18.46 16.09
N ARG A 75 -17.02 18.98 15.20
CA ARG A 75 -17.21 18.44 13.85
C ARG A 75 -16.11 18.95 12.93
N LEU A 76 -15.53 18.03 12.17
CA LEU A 76 -14.63 18.34 11.07
C LEU A 76 -15.45 18.86 9.89
N GLY A 77 -15.02 19.99 9.34
CA GLY A 77 -15.69 20.67 8.24
C GLY A 77 -14.78 20.89 7.04
N LYS A 78 -15.27 21.69 6.09
CA LYS A 78 -14.52 22.08 4.89
C LYS A 78 -13.19 22.77 5.23
N ALA A 79 -13.16 23.57 6.30
CA ALA A 79 -11.94 24.24 6.79
C ALA A 79 -10.89 23.22 7.25
N SER A 80 -11.29 22.26 8.08
CA SER A 80 -10.45 21.15 8.55
C SER A 80 -9.89 20.35 7.37
N GLY A 81 -10.71 20.03 6.37
CA GLY A 81 -10.26 19.34 5.15
C GLY A 81 -9.24 20.15 4.34
N LYS A 82 -9.42 21.47 4.21
CA LYS A 82 -8.44 22.35 3.55
C LYS A 82 -7.13 22.40 4.34
N ALA A 83 -7.20 22.45 5.66
CA ALA A 83 -6.04 22.43 6.54
C ALA A 83 -5.27 21.12 6.42
N PHE A 84 -5.96 19.98 6.38
CA PHE A 84 -5.34 18.68 6.12
C PHE A 84 -4.59 18.63 4.78
N VAL A 85 -5.22 19.09 3.69
CA VAL A 85 -4.56 19.11 2.37
C VAL A 85 -3.35 20.05 2.37
N LYS A 86 -3.46 21.21 3.03
CA LYS A 86 -2.35 22.15 3.22
C LYS A 86 -1.25 21.55 4.08
N ALA A 87 -1.58 20.72 5.05
CA ALA A 87 -0.59 20.02 5.87
C ALA A 87 0.16 18.95 5.09
N LEU A 88 -0.59 18.12 4.36
CA LEU A 88 -0.03 16.99 3.63
C LEU A 88 0.82 17.40 2.42
N PHE A 89 0.44 18.48 1.72
CA PHE A 89 1.08 18.90 0.46
C PHE A 89 1.64 20.34 0.49
N GLY A 90 1.53 21.06 1.61
CA GLY A 90 2.08 22.41 1.74
C GLY A 90 3.56 22.38 2.05
N ARG A 91 4.31 23.29 1.42
CA ARG A 91 5.79 23.39 1.52
C ARG A 91 6.31 23.49 2.94
N GLU A 92 5.62 24.23 3.79
CA GLU A 92 6.01 24.51 5.17
C GLU A 92 5.60 23.42 6.18
N GLN A 93 4.98 22.32 5.72
CA GLN A 93 4.47 21.26 6.59
C GLN A 93 5.03 19.90 6.17
N GLU A 94 4.17 18.92 5.88
CA GLU A 94 4.58 17.53 5.68
C GLU A 94 5.00 17.21 4.24
N LEU A 95 5.08 18.19 3.33
CA LEU A 95 5.38 17.96 1.91
C LEU A 95 6.63 17.09 1.71
N ARG A 96 7.74 17.41 2.38
CA ARG A 96 8.99 16.62 2.26
C ARG A 96 8.81 15.17 2.72
N ASN A 97 8.02 14.94 3.77
CA ASN A 97 7.72 13.60 4.28
C ASN A 97 6.77 12.86 3.33
N THR A 98 5.82 13.56 2.71
CA THR A 98 4.94 13.03 1.67
C THR A 98 5.74 12.61 0.43
N GLU A 99 6.65 13.43 -0.06
CA GLU A 99 7.51 13.12 -1.21
C GLU A 99 8.43 11.92 -0.91
N ALA A 100 9.06 11.89 0.26
CA ALA A 100 9.89 10.76 0.69
C ALA A 100 9.06 9.48 0.83
N PHE A 101 7.83 9.57 1.32
CA PHE A 101 6.89 8.45 1.39
C PHE A 101 6.53 7.94 -0.01
N MET A 102 6.16 8.84 -0.93
CA MET A 102 5.88 8.50 -2.33
C MET A 102 7.07 7.85 -3.03
N GLN A 103 8.29 8.36 -2.82
CA GLN A 103 9.50 7.76 -3.36
C GLN A 103 9.74 6.34 -2.83
N GLY A 104 9.49 6.14 -1.53
CA GLY A 104 9.53 4.80 -0.92
C GLY A 104 8.51 3.84 -1.55
N MET A 105 7.29 4.31 -1.83
CA MET A 105 6.28 3.49 -2.50
C MET A 105 6.64 3.17 -3.95
N ARG A 106 7.22 4.13 -4.70
CA ARG A 106 7.72 3.87 -6.06
C ARG A 106 8.77 2.76 -6.08
N LEU A 107 9.74 2.84 -5.17
CA LEU A 107 10.76 1.81 -5.03
C LEU A 107 10.16 0.46 -4.60
N TRP A 108 9.20 0.48 -3.68
CA TRP A 108 8.49 -0.73 -3.25
C TRP A 108 7.76 -1.39 -4.42
N ASN A 109 7.03 -0.61 -5.24
CA ASN A 109 6.32 -1.10 -6.41
C ASN A 109 7.26 -1.72 -7.43
N LEU A 110 8.38 -1.04 -7.74
CA LEU A 110 9.40 -1.58 -8.66
C LEU A 110 9.98 -2.91 -8.15
N ARG A 111 10.30 -2.99 -6.85
CA ARG A 111 10.85 -4.21 -6.26
C ARG A 111 9.83 -5.35 -6.29
N TRP A 112 8.56 -5.06 -6.05
CA TRP A 112 7.51 -6.05 -6.22
C TRP A 112 7.48 -6.60 -7.64
N ASP A 113 7.50 -5.73 -8.65
CA ASP A 113 7.39 -6.14 -10.05
C ASP A 113 8.53 -7.07 -10.47
N VAL A 114 9.74 -6.83 -9.94
CA VAL A 114 10.92 -7.66 -10.21
C VAL A 114 10.86 -8.99 -9.44
N ASN A 115 10.48 -8.97 -8.15
CA ASN A 115 10.69 -10.13 -7.26
C ASN A 115 9.44 -11.01 -7.07
N VAL A 116 8.23 -10.48 -7.24
CA VAL A 116 6.99 -11.16 -6.82
C VAL A 116 6.04 -11.40 -7.99
N GLU A 117 6.00 -10.49 -8.97
CA GLU A 117 4.99 -10.54 -10.04
C GLU A 117 5.07 -11.82 -10.88
N HIS A 118 6.28 -12.35 -11.10
CA HIS A 118 6.46 -13.59 -11.86
C HIS A 118 6.00 -14.83 -11.07
N ILE A 119 6.26 -14.87 -9.75
CA ILE A 119 5.82 -15.96 -8.85
C ILE A 119 4.30 -16.11 -8.88
N LEU A 120 3.59 -14.98 -8.76
CA LEU A 120 2.12 -14.93 -8.77
C LEU A 120 1.52 -15.34 -10.13
N LYS A 121 2.24 -15.14 -11.23
CA LYS A 121 1.79 -15.52 -12.58
C LYS A 121 2.03 -17.00 -12.89
N SER A 122 3.16 -17.55 -12.44
CA SER A 122 3.51 -18.95 -12.65
C SER A 122 2.52 -19.91 -12.00
N SER A 123 1.88 -19.54 -10.89
CA SER A 123 0.85 -20.38 -10.26
C SER A 123 -0.45 -20.49 -11.08
N HIS A 124 -0.82 -19.44 -11.82
CA HIS A 124 -2.03 -19.45 -12.65
C HIS A 124 -1.87 -20.38 -13.86
N GLN A 125 -0.66 -20.49 -14.42
CA GLN A 125 -0.37 -21.41 -15.54
C GLN A 125 -0.33 -22.89 -15.13
N SER A 126 0.10 -23.19 -13.90
CA SER A 126 0.07 -24.57 -13.39
C SER A 126 -1.36 -25.09 -13.16
N GLN A 127 -2.32 -24.21 -12.85
CA GLN A 127 -3.73 -24.60 -12.72
C GLN A 127 -4.37 -24.91 -14.09
N ASP A 128 -4.15 -24.08 -15.12
CA ASP A 128 -4.73 -24.30 -16.46
C ASP A 128 -4.20 -25.58 -17.16
N ASN A 129 -2.92 -25.92 -16.98
CA ASN A 129 -2.38 -27.14 -17.59
C ASN A 129 -2.90 -28.43 -16.93
N SER A 130 -3.35 -28.39 -15.67
CA SER A 130 -3.92 -29.55 -14.98
C SER A 130 -5.36 -29.88 -15.40
N VAL A 131 -6.03 -28.96 -16.09
CA VAL A 131 -7.40 -29.12 -16.60
C VAL A 131 -7.41 -29.72 -18.01
N LEU A 132 -6.32 -29.61 -18.77
CA LEU A 132 -6.21 -30.15 -20.13
C LEU A 132 -5.71 -31.60 -20.20
N ASP A 133 -5.24 -32.16 -19.07
CA ASP A 133 -4.73 -33.54 -18.96
C ASP A 133 -5.75 -34.53 -18.34
N ASN A 134 -7.04 -34.18 -18.26
CA ASN A 134 -8.13 -35.08 -17.84
C ASN A 134 -9.19 -35.29 -18.93
#